data_AF-A0A9P6XGH8-F1
#
_entry.id   AF-A0A9P6XGH8-F1
#
_cell.length_a   1.000
_cell.length_b   1.000
_cell.length_c   1.000
_cell.angle_alpha   90.00
_cell.angle_beta   90.00
_cell.angle_gamma   90.00
#
_symmetry.space_group_name_H-M   'P 1'
#
loop_
_entity.id
_entity.type
_entity.pdbx_description
1 polymer ?
#
loop_
_entity_poly.entity_id
_entity_poly.type
_entity_poly.pdbx_seq_one_letter_code
_entity_poly.pdbx_strand_id
1 'polypeptide(L)'
;MQNINKKSTPDPLARSYSRSFYRATWILTALDAGFFTAMPLKPKWLRDILSLVFSAYYLVYADAAEEKCRRIRATISIEQMRFSWEKADRNFILKNLSRWMQPRMVLRDRISVERPNNQPSTEIYRYYAGPMNTYANHDTILLNIPGGGFVAMPPPCHEDALTAWAKHTGLPVISVNYKKAPEYSFPWPIDECFDLYTNYHRW
;
A
#
# COMPACT_ATOMS: atom_id res chain seq x y z
N MET A 1 47.11 1.55 3.65
CA MET A 1 47.76 0.25 3.93
C MET A 1 47.00 -0.42 5.06
N GLN A 2 46.58 -1.67 4.80
CA GLN A 2 45.94 -2.69 5.65
C GLN A 2 44.52 -2.38 6.18
N ASN A 3 43.45 -2.89 5.54
CA ASN A 3 42.91 -4.26 5.50
C ASN A 3 42.28 -4.72 6.83
N ILE A 4 40.95 -4.77 6.89
CA ILE A 4 40.24 -5.95 7.40
C ILE A 4 39.04 -6.24 6.49
N ASN A 5 39.15 -7.34 5.78
CA ASN A 5 38.09 -8.14 5.19
C ASN A 5 36.77 -8.07 5.99
N LYS A 6 35.82 -7.24 5.58
CA LYS A 6 34.42 -7.68 5.61
C LYS A 6 34.22 -8.42 4.29
N LYS A 7 34.63 -9.69 4.25
CA LYS A 7 33.98 -10.65 3.36
C LYS A 7 32.53 -10.66 3.83
N SER A 8 31.71 -9.75 3.31
CA SER A 8 30.27 -9.88 3.36
C SER A 8 30.03 -11.27 2.77
N THR A 9 29.59 -12.20 3.62
CA THR A 9 29.17 -13.53 3.18
C THR A 9 28.33 -13.29 1.92
N PRO A 10 28.69 -13.88 0.76
CA PRO A 10 27.92 -13.65 -0.46
C PRO A 10 26.47 -13.95 -0.10
N ASP A 11 25.62 -12.93 -0.27
CA ASP A 11 24.19 -13.05 0.04
C ASP A 11 23.72 -14.36 -0.60
N PRO A 12 23.26 -15.34 0.18
CA PRO A 12 22.90 -16.65 -0.36
C PRO A 12 21.83 -16.55 -1.45
N LEU A 13 21.11 -15.42 -1.50
CA LEU A 13 20.09 -15.12 -2.49
C LEU A 13 20.59 -14.25 -3.66
N ALA A 14 21.87 -13.86 -3.69
CA ALA A 14 22.49 -13.02 -4.74
C ALA A 14 22.25 -13.52 -6.17
N ARG A 15 22.09 -14.84 -6.34
CA ARG A 15 21.83 -15.49 -7.63
C ARG A 15 20.35 -15.79 -7.87
N SER A 16 19.50 -15.63 -6.86
CA SER A 16 18.07 -15.93 -6.93
C SER A 16 17.26 -14.76 -7.51
N TYR A 17 17.81 -13.54 -7.50
CA TYR A 17 17.09 -12.33 -7.92
C TYR A 17 17.79 -11.55 -9.02
N SER A 18 16.98 -10.85 -9.83
CA SER A 18 17.48 -10.01 -10.91
C SER A 18 18.13 -8.72 -10.38
N ARG A 19 19.00 -8.10 -11.18
CA ARG A 19 19.59 -6.79 -10.82
C ARG A 19 18.53 -5.71 -10.59
N SER A 20 17.42 -5.76 -11.33
CA SER A 20 16.30 -4.82 -11.18
C SER A 20 15.61 -4.99 -9.83
N PHE A 21 15.49 -6.22 -9.34
CA PHE A 21 14.98 -6.49 -8.00
C PHE A 21 15.88 -5.85 -6.93
N TYR A 22 17.20 -6.02 -7.03
CA TYR A 22 18.15 -5.38 -6.10
C TYR A 22 18.10 -3.85 -6.12
N ARG A 23 17.89 -3.25 -7.29
CA ARG A 23 17.69 -1.78 -7.40
C ARG A 23 16.40 -1.35 -6.73
N ALA A 24 15.32 -2.12 -6.89
CA ALA A 24 14.05 -1.83 -6.24
C ALA A 24 14.16 -1.96 -4.71
N THR A 25 14.79 -3.02 -4.19
CA THR A 25 14.98 -3.20 -2.75
C THR A 25 15.88 -2.13 -2.15
N TRP A 26 16.90 -1.66 -2.87
CA TRP A 26 17.72 -0.51 -2.48
C TRP A 26 16.87 0.74 -2.30
N ILE A 27 16.08 1.10 -3.31
CA ILE A 27 15.20 2.28 -3.27
C ILE A 27 14.18 2.16 -2.15
N LEU A 28 13.53 0.99 -2.01
CA LEU A 28 12.53 0.75 -0.98
C LEU A 28 13.11 0.82 0.44
N THR A 29 14.33 0.33 0.64
CA THR A 29 15.03 0.39 1.93
C THR A 29 15.37 1.83 2.31
N ALA A 30 15.89 2.62 1.36
CA ALA A 30 16.13 4.05 1.59
C ALA A 30 14.83 4.81 1.87
N LEU A 31 13.75 4.46 1.16
CA LEU A 31 12.44 5.04 1.38
C LEU A 31 11.92 4.73 2.79
N ASP A 32 11.98 3.48 3.22
CA ASP A 32 11.63 3.07 4.59
C ASP A 32 12.44 3.82 5.64
N ALA A 33 13.77 3.87 5.49
CA ALA A 33 14.64 4.54 6.45
C ALA A 33 14.31 6.05 6.57
N GLY A 34 14.02 6.70 5.45
CA GLY A 34 13.61 8.11 5.43
C GLY A 34 12.29 8.36 6.12
N PHE A 35 11.26 7.54 5.82
CA PHE A 35 9.96 7.62 6.46
C PHE A 35 10.07 7.36 7.97
N PHE A 36 10.78 6.31 8.38
CA PHE A 36 11.00 6.04 9.80
C PHE A 36 11.76 7.16 10.52
N THR A 37 12.64 7.87 9.83
CA THR A 37 13.37 9.02 10.40
C THR A 37 12.44 10.22 10.58
N ALA A 38 11.53 10.46 9.64
CA ALA A 38 10.57 11.56 9.70
C ALA A 38 9.35 11.26 10.60
N MET A 39 9.09 9.99 10.95
CA MET A 39 7.87 9.57 11.66
C MET A 39 7.54 10.40 12.93
N PRO A 40 8.51 10.76 13.81
CA PRO A 40 8.23 11.55 15.02
C PRO A 40 7.77 12.99 14.76
N LEU A 41 7.93 13.51 13.54
CA LEU A 41 7.55 14.87 13.18
C LEU A 41 6.02 15.02 13.17
N LYS A 42 5.51 15.94 13.99
CA LYS A 42 4.06 16.14 14.15
C LYS A 42 3.40 16.85 12.97
N PRO A 43 3.94 17.96 12.42
CA PRO A 43 3.28 18.63 11.32
C PRO A 43 3.31 17.74 10.08
N LYS A 44 2.13 17.30 9.61
CA LYS A 44 2.02 16.34 8.52
C LYS A 44 2.73 16.80 7.25
N TRP A 45 2.55 18.06 6.86
CA TRP A 45 3.17 18.60 5.65
C TRP A 45 4.71 18.57 5.74
N LEU A 46 5.27 18.92 6.90
CA LEU A 46 6.71 18.91 7.14
C LEU A 46 7.24 17.48 7.14
N ARG A 47 6.53 16.57 7.82
CA ARG A 47 6.85 15.14 7.82
C ARG A 47 6.87 14.58 6.41
N ASP A 48 5.87 14.88 5.58
CA ASP A 48 5.77 14.36 4.22
C ASP A 48 6.93 14.85 3.33
N ILE A 49 7.36 16.11 3.46
CA ILE A 49 8.53 16.65 2.76
C ILE A 49 9.82 16.00 3.28
N LEU A 50 10.03 16.03 4.60
CA LEU A 50 11.27 15.53 5.22
C LEU A 50 11.43 14.02 5.07
N SER A 51 10.35 13.24 4.99
CA SER A 51 10.40 11.82 4.62
C SER A 51 11.17 11.61 3.32
N LEU A 52 10.89 12.41 2.28
CA LEU A 52 11.57 12.30 0.99
C LEU A 52 13.00 12.81 1.03
N VAL A 53 13.27 13.89 1.77
CA VAL A 53 14.63 14.42 1.97
C VAL A 53 15.51 13.38 2.67
N PHE A 54 15.03 12.75 3.74
CA PHE A 54 15.75 11.69 4.42
C PHE A 54 15.90 10.46 3.54
N SER A 55 14.90 10.11 2.74
CA SER A 55 15.03 9.01 1.77
C SER A 55 16.12 9.28 0.74
N ALA A 56 16.24 10.52 0.24
CA ALA A 56 17.33 10.91 -0.67
C ALA A 56 18.71 10.79 0.01
N TYR A 57 18.82 11.18 1.27
CA TYR A 57 20.03 10.95 2.07
C TYR A 57 20.37 9.44 2.16
N TYR A 58 19.39 8.60 2.50
CA TYR A 58 19.59 7.16 2.64
C TYR A 58 19.81 6.42 1.31
N LEU A 59 19.44 7.01 0.17
CA LEU A 59 19.81 6.48 -1.16
C LEU A 59 21.31 6.59 -1.41
N VAL A 60 22.00 7.57 -0.81
CA VAL A 60 23.45 7.74 -0.90
C VAL A 60 24.15 6.93 0.20
N TYR A 61 23.60 6.92 1.41
CA TYR A 61 24.15 6.24 2.59
C TYR A 61 23.39 4.96 2.94
N ALA A 62 23.51 3.93 2.09
CA ALA A 62 22.69 2.73 2.27
C ALA A 62 23.03 1.86 3.48
N ASP A 63 24.30 1.78 3.89
CA ASP A 63 24.66 1.06 5.13
C ASP A 63 23.88 1.62 6.33
N ALA A 64 23.72 2.95 6.38
CA ALA A 64 22.92 3.62 7.40
C ALA A 64 21.42 3.34 7.23
N ALA A 65 20.93 3.23 5.99
CA ALA A 65 19.54 2.90 5.68
C ALA A 65 19.18 1.49 6.14
N GLU A 66 20.01 0.51 5.79
CA GLU A 66 19.85 -0.88 6.20
C GLU A 66 19.87 -1.01 7.72
N GLU A 67 20.84 -0.38 8.39
CA GLU A 67 20.96 -0.43 9.84
C GLU A 67 19.77 0.24 10.55
N LYS A 68 19.25 1.35 10.01
CA LYS A 68 18.03 2.01 10.52
C LYS A 68 16.82 1.09 10.38
N CYS A 69 16.60 0.53 9.19
CA CYS A 69 15.50 -0.39 8.92
C CYS A 69 15.60 -1.65 9.78
N ARG A 70 16.79 -2.23 9.92
CA ARG A 70 17.05 -3.42 10.74
C ARG A 70 16.70 -3.18 12.21
N ARG A 71 17.14 -2.06 12.79
CA ARG A 71 16.84 -1.69 14.18
C ARG A 71 15.35 -1.55 14.44
N ILE A 72 14.61 -0.91 13.54
CA ILE A 72 13.16 -0.70 13.70
C ILE A 72 12.38 -1.99 13.47
N ARG A 73 12.74 -2.76 12.43
CA ARG A 73 12.07 -4.04 12.12
C ARG A 73 12.24 -5.08 13.23
N ALA A 74 13.31 -5.00 14.02
CA ALA A 74 13.52 -5.88 15.18
C ALA A 74 12.47 -5.69 16.30
N THR A 75 11.88 -4.49 16.43
CA THR A 75 10.88 -4.16 17.45
C THR A 75 9.73 -3.35 16.84
N ILE A 76 9.22 -3.81 15.69
CA ILE A 76 8.28 -3.02 14.89
C ILE A 76 6.91 -2.91 15.57
N SER A 77 6.40 -1.69 15.72
CA SER A 77 5.01 -1.47 16.12
C SER A 77 4.06 -1.53 14.91
N ILE A 78 2.77 -1.77 15.16
CA ILE A 78 1.73 -1.75 14.10
C ILE A 78 1.67 -0.38 13.41
N GLU A 79 1.83 0.71 14.17
CA GLU A 79 1.84 2.06 13.61
C GLU A 79 3.05 2.27 12.69
N GLN A 80 4.24 1.82 13.09
CA GLN A 80 5.45 1.88 12.26
C GLN A 80 5.29 1.06 10.98
N MET A 81 4.71 -0.14 11.08
CA MET A 81 4.43 -1.00 9.94
C MET A 81 3.47 -0.32 8.95
N ARG A 82 2.31 0.16 9.43
CA ARG A 82 1.34 0.90 8.61
C ARG A 82 1.97 2.16 8.00
N PHE A 83 2.79 2.90 8.76
CA PHE A 83 3.45 4.11 8.27
C PHE A 83 4.43 3.82 7.12
N SER A 84 5.20 2.74 7.21
CA SER A 84 6.13 2.30 6.16
C SER A 84 5.40 1.71 4.96
N TRP A 85 4.38 0.88 5.17
CA TRP A 85 3.70 0.18 4.06
C TRP A 85 2.70 1.06 3.32
N GLU A 86 2.12 2.06 3.98
CA GLU A 86 1.12 2.97 3.40
C GLU A 86 1.72 4.29 2.91
N LYS A 87 3.05 4.38 2.84
CA LYS A 87 3.80 5.59 2.45
C LYS A 87 3.35 6.22 1.14
N ALA A 88 3.00 5.40 0.15
CA ALA A 88 2.57 5.87 -1.16
C ALA A 88 1.21 6.61 -1.10
N ASP A 89 0.29 6.16 -0.24
CA ASP A 89 -1.01 6.81 -0.06
C ASP A 89 -0.97 7.92 0.99
N ARG A 90 -0.23 7.73 2.08
CA ARG A 90 -0.17 8.70 3.18
C ARG A 90 0.58 9.97 2.82
N ASN A 91 1.67 9.87 2.06
CA ASN A 91 2.48 11.02 1.70
C ASN A 91 1.86 11.76 0.50
N PHE A 92 1.51 13.03 0.66
CA PHE A 92 0.80 13.75 -0.40
C PHE A 92 1.62 13.87 -1.69
N ILE A 93 2.95 13.94 -1.62
CA ILE A 93 3.82 14.04 -2.79
C ILE A 93 3.80 12.73 -3.56
N LEU A 94 4.03 11.60 -2.87
CA LEU A 94 4.01 10.28 -3.49
C LEU A 94 2.62 9.93 -4.03
N LYS A 95 1.56 10.28 -3.30
CA LYS A 95 0.18 10.04 -3.72
C LYS A 95 -0.14 10.76 -5.01
N ASN A 96 0.20 12.04 -5.11
CA ASN A 96 -0.06 12.84 -6.31
C ASN A 96 0.81 12.38 -7.49
N LEU A 97 2.08 12.03 -7.25
CA LEU A 97 2.95 11.47 -8.28
C LEU A 97 2.41 10.14 -8.82
N SER A 98 1.99 9.23 -7.93
CA SER A 98 1.37 7.96 -8.30
C SER A 98 0.11 8.18 -9.13
N ARG A 99 -0.80 9.05 -8.66
CA ARG A 99 -2.04 9.39 -9.39
C ARG A 99 -1.79 9.99 -10.77
N TRP A 100 -0.73 10.77 -10.94
CA TRP A 100 -0.37 11.32 -12.23
C TRP A 100 0.09 10.25 -13.22
N MET A 101 0.75 9.19 -12.74
CA MET A 101 1.18 8.05 -13.57
C MET A 101 0.05 7.06 -13.86
N GLN A 102 -1.02 7.07 -13.06
CA GLN A 102 -2.17 6.19 -13.23
C GLN A 102 -3.08 6.63 -14.39
N PRO A 103 -3.86 5.71 -14.98
CA PRO A 103 -4.86 6.10 -15.94
C PRO A 103 -5.98 6.95 -15.32
N ARG A 104 -6.56 7.84 -16.13
CA ARG A 104 -7.74 8.63 -15.76
C ARG A 104 -8.94 7.71 -15.54
N MET A 105 -9.60 7.87 -14.40
CA MET A 105 -10.83 7.16 -14.05
C MET A 105 -12.01 8.13 -14.13
N VAL A 106 -13.15 7.66 -14.63
CA VAL A 106 -14.42 8.40 -14.61
C VAL A 106 -15.07 8.31 -13.23
N LEU A 107 -15.06 7.12 -12.63
CA LEU A 107 -15.46 6.92 -11.23
C LEU A 107 -14.22 6.60 -10.39
N ARG A 108 -14.05 7.36 -9.30
CA ARG A 108 -13.02 7.13 -8.29
C ARG A 108 -13.53 7.66 -6.96
N ASP A 109 -14.29 6.84 -6.25
CA ASP A 109 -14.88 7.21 -4.98
C ASP A 109 -14.83 6.08 -3.95
N ARG A 110 -15.36 6.38 -2.77
CA ARG A 110 -15.57 5.42 -1.70
C ARG A 110 -16.99 5.54 -1.21
N ILE A 111 -17.62 4.41 -0.92
CA ILE A 111 -18.95 4.35 -0.34
C ILE A 111 -18.95 3.43 0.87
N SER A 112 -19.88 3.65 1.78
CA SER A 112 -20.10 2.80 2.94
C SER A 112 -21.26 1.85 2.63
N VAL A 113 -21.01 0.56 2.83
CA VAL A 113 -21.94 -0.53 2.58
C VAL A 113 -22.42 -1.08 3.92
N GLU A 114 -23.73 -1.11 4.12
CA GLU A 114 -24.33 -1.69 5.32
C GLU A 114 -24.13 -3.21 5.35
N ARG A 115 -23.79 -3.73 6.53
CA ARG A 115 -23.65 -5.17 6.77
C ARG A 115 -24.88 -5.74 7.46
N PRO A 116 -25.19 -7.03 7.25
CA PRO A 116 -26.23 -7.72 8.01
C PRO A 116 -25.99 -7.66 9.53
N ASN A 117 -27.04 -7.97 10.31
CA ASN A 117 -26.97 -8.11 11.77
C ASN A 117 -26.48 -6.85 12.50
N ASN A 118 -26.74 -5.67 11.94
CA ASN A 118 -26.40 -4.37 12.54
C ASN A 118 -24.90 -4.23 12.85
N GLN A 119 -24.05 -4.93 12.08
CA GLN A 119 -22.61 -4.83 12.18
C GLN A 119 -22.09 -3.50 11.60
N PRO A 120 -20.88 -3.06 11.97
CA PRO A 120 -20.26 -1.87 11.40
C PRO A 120 -20.22 -1.95 9.87
N SER A 121 -20.54 -0.84 9.20
CA SER A 121 -20.53 -0.78 7.74
C SER A 121 -19.13 -0.99 7.15
N THR A 122 -19.09 -1.64 5.99
CA THR A 122 -17.87 -1.90 5.21
C THR A 122 -17.61 -0.75 4.24
N GLU A 123 -16.43 -0.14 4.28
CA GLU A 123 -16.04 0.85 3.27
C GLU A 123 -15.53 0.12 2.01
N ILE A 124 -15.98 0.54 0.83
CA ILE A 124 -15.49 0.04 -0.45
C ILE A 124 -15.01 1.19 -1.33
N TYR A 125 -14.00 0.94 -2.14
CA TYR A 125 -13.48 1.86 -3.15
C TYR A 125 -13.93 1.39 -4.52
N ARG A 126 -14.40 2.32 -5.35
CA ARG A 126 -14.86 2.02 -6.71
C ARG A 126 -14.00 2.74 -7.72
N TYR A 127 -13.55 2.00 -8.72
CA TYR A 127 -12.78 2.53 -9.85
C TYR A 127 -13.42 2.10 -11.15
N TYR A 128 -13.66 3.05 -12.04
CA TYR A 128 -14.19 2.79 -13.37
C TYR A 128 -13.64 3.77 -14.39
N ALA A 129 -13.15 3.24 -15.52
CA ALA A 129 -12.55 4.03 -16.58
C ALA A 129 -13.51 4.34 -17.74
N GLY A 130 -14.61 3.59 -17.85
CA GLY A 130 -15.57 3.70 -18.95
C GLY A 130 -16.58 4.85 -18.79
N PRO A 131 -17.43 5.07 -19.79
CA PRO A 131 -18.49 6.08 -19.75
C PRO A 131 -19.50 5.83 -18.61
N MET A 132 -19.87 6.85 -17.84
CA MET A 132 -20.72 6.67 -16.64
C MET A 132 -22.10 6.05 -16.95
N ASN A 133 -22.63 6.26 -18.17
CA ASN A 133 -23.90 5.69 -18.61
C ASN A 133 -23.86 4.15 -18.74
N THR A 134 -22.69 3.54 -18.93
CA THR A 134 -22.53 2.08 -19.01
C THR A 134 -22.23 1.45 -17.66
N TYR A 135 -21.87 2.23 -16.64
CA TYR A 135 -21.48 1.70 -15.31
C TYR A 135 -22.53 0.73 -14.74
N ALA A 136 -23.80 1.16 -14.69
CA ALA A 136 -24.90 0.37 -14.14
C ALA A 136 -25.32 -0.83 -15.00
N ASN A 137 -24.82 -0.94 -16.24
CA ASN A 137 -25.15 -2.03 -17.16
C ASN A 137 -24.19 -3.22 -17.06
N HIS A 138 -23.16 -3.13 -16.21
CA HIS A 138 -22.20 -4.23 -16.03
C HIS A 138 -22.83 -5.33 -15.16
N ASP A 139 -22.78 -6.56 -15.66
CA ASP A 139 -23.09 -7.77 -14.90
C ASP A 139 -21.85 -8.40 -14.25
N THR A 140 -20.67 -7.89 -14.60
CA THR A 140 -19.36 -8.41 -14.20
C THR A 140 -18.54 -7.31 -13.55
N ILE A 141 -17.95 -7.62 -12.40
CA ILE A 141 -17.06 -6.72 -11.66
C ILE A 141 -15.73 -7.41 -11.33
N LEU A 142 -14.70 -6.60 -11.07
CA LEU A 142 -13.48 -7.07 -10.44
C LEU A 142 -13.53 -6.73 -8.95
N LEU A 143 -13.77 -7.75 -8.12
CA LEU A 143 -13.70 -7.62 -6.66
C LEU A 143 -12.25 -7.82 -6.18
N ASN A 144 -11.71 -6.82 -5.50
CA ASN A 144 -10.38 -6.85 -4.92
C ASN A 144 -10.44 -6.86 -3.38
N ILE A 145 -9.73 -7.82 -2.79
CA ILE A 145 -9.46 -7.86 -1.35
C ILE A 145 -7.97 -7.48 -1.19
N PRO A 146 -7.66 -6.27 -0.70
CA PRO A 146 -6.28 -5.79 -0.62
C PRO A 146 -5.43 -6.65 0.35
N GLY A 147 -4.14 -6.72 0.05
CA GLY A 147 -3.16 -7.42 0.88
C GLY A 147 -2.83 -6.66 2.18
N GLY A 148 -1.60 -6.86 2.69
CA GLY A 148 -1.15 -6.20 3.91
C GLY A 148 -1.32 -7.03 5.19
N GLY A 149 -1.42 -8.36 5.05
CA GLY A 149 -1.44 -9.30 6.17
C GLY A 149 -2.62 -9.11 7.14
N PHE A 150 -3.75 -8.58 6.65
CA PHE A 150 -4.90 -8.16 7.45
C PHE A 150 -4.66 -7.06 8.48
N VAL A 151 -3.45 -6.47 8.51
CA VAL A 151 -3.03 -5.46 9.50
C VAL A 151 -2.85 -4.08 8.88
N ALA A 152 -2.46 -3.99 7.60
CA ALA A 152 -2.13 -2.75 6.92
C ALA A 152 -2.68 -2.69 5.49
N MET A 153 -2.32 -1.63 4.76
CA MET A 153 -2.56 -1.44 3.32
C MET A 153 -4.05 -1.38 2.95
N PRO A 154 -4.70 -0.21 3.11
CA PRO A 154 -6.04 0.01 2.57
C PRO A 154 -6.01 0.04 1.02
N PRO A 155 -7.17 -0.01 0.35
CA PRO A 155 -7.27 0.00 -1.11
C PRO A 155 -6.41 1.01 -1.87
N PRO A 156 -6.21 2.26 -1.39
CA PRO A 156 -5.33 3.21 -2.08
C PRO A 156 -3.88 2.75 -2.26
N CYS A 157 -3.39 1.79 -1.45
CA CYS A 157 -2.05 1.22 -1.60
C CYS A 157 -1.90 0.30 -2.82
N HIS A 158 -3.01 -0.07 -3.46
CA HIS A 158 -3.06 -0.94 -4.63
C HIS A 158 -3.68 -0.24 -5.85
N GLU A 159 -3.92 1.08 -5.76
CA GLU A 159 -4.67 1.86 -6.76
C GLU A 159 -3.99 1.84 -8.13
N ASP A 160 -2.67 1.70 -8.20
CA ASP A 160 -1.90 1.58 -9.44
C ASP A 160 -2.31 0.36 -10.27
N ALA A 161 -2.34 -0.83 -9.67
CA ALA A 161 -2.77 -2.05 -10.32
C ALA A 161 -4.28 -2.03 -10.61
N LEU A 162 -5.09 -1.56 -9.65
CA LEU A 162 -6.55 -1.55 -9.78
C LEU A 162 -7.03 -0.62 -10.89
N THR A 163 -6.45 0.58 -11.01
CA THR A 163 -6.82 1.52 -12.08
C THR A 163 -6.30 1.07 -13.45
N ALA A 164 -5.13 0.40 -13.50
CA ALA A 164 -4.64 -0.23 -14.71
C ALA A 164 -5.60 -1.34 -15.18
N TRP A 165 -6.07 -2.20 -14.28
CA TRP A 165 -7.05 -3.23 -14.59
C TRP A 165 -8.39 -2.63 -15.03
N ALA A 166 -8.93 -1.65 -14.29
CA ALA A 166 -10.18 -0.98 -14.67
C ALA A 166 -10.14 -0.42 -16.10
N LYS A 167 -9.01 0.17 -16.50
CA LYS A 167 -8.82 0.66 -17.87
C LYS A 167 -8.66 -0.45 -18.89
N HIS A 168 -7.90 -1.49 -18.57
CA HIS A 168 -7.59 -2.57 -19.51
C HIS A 168 -8.79 -3.48 -19.76
N THR A 169 -9.56 -3.81 -18.72
CA THR A 169 -10.72 -4.69 -18.82
C THR A 169 -12.00 -3.93 -19.18
N GLY A 170 -12.05 -2.63 -18.89
CA GLY A 170 -13.27 -1.83 -19.00
C GLY A 170 -14.31 -2.16 -17.92
N LEU A 171 -14.01 -3.02 -16.96
CA LEU A 171 -14.92 -3.43 -15.89
C LEU A 171 -14.86 -2.48 -14.68
N PRO A 172 -15.96 -2.30 -13.95
CA PRO A 172 -15.94 -1.74 -12.60
C PRO A 172 -15.03 -2.57 -11.68
N VAL A 173 -14.14 -1.88 -10.97
CA VAL A 173 -13.29 -2.48 -9.94
C VAL A 173 -13.77 -2.01 -8.58
N ILE A 174 -14.07 -2.96 -7.70
CA ILE A 174 -14.49 -2.70 -6.33
C ILE A 174 -13.43 -3.27 -5.40
N SER A 175 -12.86 -2.44 -4.54
CA SER A 175 -11.86 -2.86 -3.56
C SER A 175 -12.36 -2.69 -2.15
N VAL A 176 -12.35 -3.77 -1.38
CA VAL A 176 -12.89 -3.81 -0.02
C VAL A 176 -11.90 -3.19 0.96
N ASN A 177 -12.30 -2.17 1.72
CA ASN A 177 -11.52 -1.61 2.82
C ASN A 177 -11.94 -2.29 4.13
N TYR A 178 -11.71 -3.59 4.22
CA TYR A 178 -12.02 -4.38 5.39
C TYR A 178 -11.25 -3.87 6.63
N LYS A 179 -11.84 -4.05 7.80
CA LYS A 179 -11.29 -3.68 9.09
C LYS A 179 -10.03 -4.49 9.40
N LYS A 180 -9.03 -3.83 9.95
CA LYS A 180 -7.69 -4.40 10.15
C LYS A 180 -7.50 -4.88 11.59
N ALA A 181 -6.69 -5.91 11.75
CA ALA A 181 -6.14 -6.30 13.03
C ALA A 181 -5.09 -5.28 13.50
N PRO A 182 -4.87 -5.13 14.82
CA PRO A 182 -5.49 -5.88 15.92
C PRO A 182 -6.88 -5.37 16.34
N GLU A 183 -7.30 -4.19 15.87
CA GLU A 183 -8.58 -3.57 16.27
C GLU A 183 -9.78 -4.48 15.94
N TYR A 184 -9.67 -5.21 14.82
CA TYR A 184 -10.60 -6.23 14.40
C TYR A 184 -9.82 -7.51 14.08
N SER A 185 -9.71 -8.37 15.09
CA SER A 185 -8.96 -9.63 15.01
C SER A 185 -9.67 -10.68 14.15
N PHE A 186 -8.92 -11.70 13.74
CA PHE A 186 -9.48 -12.88 13.07
C PHE A 186 -10.70 -13.43 13.85
N PRO A 187 -11.80 -13.84 13.19
CA PRO A 187 -12.00 -13.93 11.73
C PRO A 187 -12.59 -12.66 11.07
N TRP A 188 -12.70 -11.53 11.78
CA TRP A 188 -13.47 -10.37 11.32
C TRP A 188 -13.20 -9.92 9.87
N PRO A 189 -11.94 -9.76 9.41
CA PRO A 189 -11.69 -9.30 8.05
C PRO A 189 -12.24 -10.25 6.97
N ILE A 190 -12.27 -11.55 7.29
CA ILE A 190 -12.74 -12.61 6.38
C ILE A 190 -14.26 -12.57 6.33
N ASP A 191 -14.91 -12.55 7.49
CA ASP A 191 -16.37 -12.47 7.59
C ASP A 191 -16.88 -11.22 6.89
N GLU A 192 -16.18 -10.09 7.02
CA GLU A 192 -16.55 -8.83 6.37
C GLU A 192 -16.47 -8.88 4.85
N CYS A 193 -15.42 -9.51 4.31
CA CYS A 193 -15.31 -9.69 2.86
C CYS A 193 -16.34 -10.70 2.36
N PHE A 194 -16.62 -11.76 3.13
CA PHE A 194 -17.59 -12.79 2.77
C PHE A 194 -19.02 -12.28 2.79
N ASP A 195 -19.41 -11.52 3.83
CA ASP A 195 -20.70 -10.86 3.91
C ASP A 195 -20.92 -9.92 2.72
N LEU A 196 -19.90 -9.14 2.36
CA LEU A 196 -19.98 -8.27 1.19
C LEU A 196 -20.19 -9.07 -0.10
N TYR A 197 -19.40 -10.13 -0.31
CA TYR A 197 -19.50 -10.97 -1.50
C TYR A 197 -20.86 -11.67 -1.63
N THR A 198 -21.41 -12.15 -0.51
CA THR A 198 -22.66 -12.92 -0.49
C THR A 198 -23.92 -12.08 -0.50
N ASN A 199 -23.91 -10.89 0.11
CA ASN A 199 -25.12 -10.08 0.24
C ASN A 199 -25.26 -9.01 -0.86
N TYR A 200 -24.18 -8.64 -1.53
CA TYR A 200 -24.23 -7.67 -2.64
C TYR A 200 -24.25 -8.39 -3.98
N HIS A 201 -25.47 -8.57 -4.51
CA HIS A 201 -25.74 -9.10 -5.85
C HIS A 201 -26.03 -8.02 -6.90
N ARG A 202 -26.05 -6.74 -6.50
CA ARG A 202 -26.24 -5.59 -7.39
C ARG A 202 -25.14 -4.57 -7.10
N TRP A 203 -24.26 -4.35 -8.08
CA TRP A 203 -23.05 -3.53 -7.99
C TRP A 203 -23.10 -2.31 -8.91
#